data_AF-A0AAT9FQP0-F1
#
_entry.id   AF-A0AAT9FQP0-F1
#
_cell.length_a   1.000
_cell.length_b   1.000
_cell.length_c   1.000
_cell.angle_alpha   90.00
_cell.angle_beta   90.00
_cell.angle_gamma   90.00
#
_symmetry.space_group_name_H-M   'P 1'
#
loop_
_entity.id
_entity.type
_entity.pdbx_description
1 polymer ?
#
loop_
_entity_poly.entity_id
_entity_poly.type
_entity_poly.pdbx_seq_one_letter_code
_entity_poly.pdbx_strand_id
1 'polypeptide(L)'
;MNEFYIVIAVIVFGFALRSCRTMFLRKMGAVVMLIASGLCFYFLTGNVWAGIAAAAAWFFLPWVELLTRIRKMRMPLENRLQDRYSTNLDVFPNAETHLITLEKAGYEHIRDCGWKLGGMMQNYQLFWNAETKSVASLCLCEQANVTFTYLTLTTRDLKDGVWRTTNFPFSPTLKAAPKVHWNQISCSNECALKLINDHHEYLTKQGFIDDDFLIPDPDHVGEEIEHELRHQIDHNLSNGIIRLTGDGHFRYTIKGLFFLWRQFVRDMIRLC
;
A
#
# COMPACT_ATOMS: atom_id res chain seq x y z
N MET A 1 -43.67 -3.10 4.43
CA MET A 1 -43.15 -3.72 5.70
C MET A 1 -42.26 -4.90 5.37
N ASN A 2 -42.71 -5.82 4.49
CA ASN A 2 -41.90 -6.93 4.00
C ASN A 2 -40.63 -6.48 3.26
N GLU A 3 -40.67 -5.38 2.50
CA GLU A 3 -39.49 -4.87 1.77
C GLU A 3 -38.36 -4.47 2.71
N PHE A 4 -38.70 -3.87 3.85
CA PHE A 4 -37.73 -3.44 4.85
C PHE A 4 -37.03 -4.63 5.52
N TYR A 5 -37.77 -5.70 5.84
CA TYR A 5 -37.19 -6.93 6.37
C TYR A 5 -36.27 -7.63 5.37
N ILE A 6 -36.59 -7.57 4.06
CA ILE A 6 -35.71 -8.09 3.01
C ILE A 6 -34.37 -7.34 3.01
N VAL A 7 -34.40 -6.00 3.04
CA VAL A 7 -33.17 -5.19 3.06
C VAL A 7 -32.33 -5.52 4.30
N ILE A 8 -32.95 -5.59 5.49
CA ILE A 8 -32.24 -5.96 6.72
C ILE A 8 -31.63 -7.36 6.62
N ALA A 9 -32.38 -8.35 6.13
CA ALA A 9 -31.89 -9.71 5.98
C ALA A 9 -30.67 -9.77 5.05
N VAL A 10 -30.69 -9.03 3.93
CA VAL A 10 -29.56 -8.95 3.00
C VAL A 10 -28.35 -8.26 3.65
N ILE A 11 -28.56 -7.20 4.43
CA ILE A 11 -27.48 -6.53 5.19
C ILE A 11 -26.83 -7.49 6.19
N VAL A 12 -27.64 -8.19 6.99
CA VAL A 12 -27.16 -9.17 7.99
C VAL A 12 -26.39 -10.30 7.30
N PHE A 13 -26.91 -10.81 6.19
CA PHE A 13 -26.24 -11.83 5.39
C PHE A 13 -24.91 -11.35 4.81
N GLY A 14 -24.87 -10.13 4.28
CA GLY A 14 -23.63 -9.49 3.80
C GLY A 14 -22.59 -9.33 4.90
N PHE A 15 -23.02 -8.92 6.11
CA PHE A 15 -22.15 -8.80 7.27
C PHE A 15 -21.59 -10.15 7.75
N ALA A 16 -22.43 -11.19 7.77
CA ALA A 16 -22.00 -12.55 8.09
C ALA A 16 -20.93 -13.05 7.11
N LEU A 17 -21.15 -12.88 5.80
CA LEU A 17 -20.17 -13.21 4.77
C LEU A 17 -18.85 -12.44 4.92
N ARG A 18 -18.92 -11.16 5.30
CA ARG A 18 -17.74 -10.33 5.58
C ARG A 18 -16.95 -10.76 6.81
N SER A 19 -17.58 -11.47 7.74
CA SER A 19 -16.95 -11.97 8.97
C SER A 19 -16.22 -13.32 8.77
N CYS A 20 -16.40 -13.97 7.63
CA CYS A 20 -15.70 -15.22 7.31
C CYS A 20 -14.21 -14.98 7.07
N ARG A 21 -13.36 -15.96 7.40
CA ARG A 21 -11.91 -15.90 7.11
C ARG A 21 -11.57 -16.08 5.63
N THR A 22 -12.46 -16.71 4.86
CA THR A 22 -12.24 -17.00 3.44
C THR A 22 -12.38 -15.74 2.59
N MET A 23 -11.33 -15.38 1.83
CA MET A 23 -11.32 -14.19 0.96
C MET A 23 -12.52 -14.15 0.00
N PHE A 24 -12.88 -15.28 -0.60
CA PHE A 24 -14.02 -15.36 -1.52
C PHE A 24 -15.34 -14.96 -0.84
N LEU A 25 -15.62 -15.49 0.36
CA LEU A 25 -16.82 -15.16 1.12
C LEU A 25 -16.84 -13.69 1.53
N ARG A 26 -15.69 -13.13 1.95
CA ARG A 26 -15.58 -11.70 2.27
C ARG A 26 -15.88 -10.80 1.08
N LYS A 27 -15.41 -11.17 -0.11
CA LYS A 27 -15.70 -10.46 -1.36
C LYS A 27 -17.17 -10.56 -1.74
N MET A 28 -17.78 -11.75 -1.63
CA MET A 28 -19.23 -11.90 -1.81
C MET A 28 -20.01 -11.02 -0.83
N GLY A 29 -19.59 -10.94 0.44
CA GLY A 29 -20.20 -10.06 1.43
C GLY A 29 -20.19 -8.59 1.00
N ALA A 30 -19.11 -8.10 0.39
CA ALA A 30 -19.06 -6.74 -0.17
C ALA A 30 -20.07 -6.53 -1.31
N VAL A 31 -20.18 -7.49 -2.23
CA VAL A 31 -21.16 -7.45 -3.33
C VAL A 31 -22.59 -7.45 -2.77
N VAL A 32 -22.87 -8.27 -1.77
CA VAL A 32 -24.18 -8.33 -1.09
C VAL A 32 -24.51 -6.98 -0.45
N MET A 33 -23.54 -6.29 0.15
CA MET A 33 -23.75 -4.94 0.71
C MET A 33 -24.09 -3.90 -0.37
N LEU A 34 -23.45 -3.97 -1.55
CA LEU A 34 -23.81 -3.12 -2.69
C LEU A 34 -25.24 -3.41 -3.17
N ILE A 35 -25.61 -4.69 -3.27
CA ILE A 35 -26.98 -5.11 -3.63
C ILE A 35 -27.99 -4.61 -2.60
N ALA A 36 -27.69 -4.73 -1.30
CA ALA A 36 -28.55 -4.22 -0.23
C ALA A 36 -28.80 -2.71 -0.37
N SER A 37 -27.75 -1.94 -0.68
CA SER A 37 -27.88 -0.50 -0.92
C SER A 37 -28.77 -0.19 -2.13
N GLY A 38 -28.63 -0.94 -3.23
CA GLY A 38 -29.47 -0.78 -4.41
C GLY A 38 -30.93 -1.16 -4.16
N LEU A 39 -31.17 -2.27 -3.45
CA LEU A 39 -32.51 -2.71 -3.06
C LEU A 39 -33.20 -1.70 -2.14
N CYS A 40 -32.46 -1.11 -1.20
CA CYS A 40 -33.00 -0.08 -0.31
C CYS A 40 -33.56 1.10 -1.11
N PHE A 41 -32.77 1.66 -2.03
CA PHE A 41 -33.22 2.79 -2.86
C PHE A 41 -34.29 2.41 -3.89
N TYR A 42 -34.23 1.19 -4.43
CA TYR A 42 -35.27 0.67 -5.30
C TYR A 42 -36.62 0.60 -4.57
N PHE A 43 -36.68 0.02 -3.37
CA PHE A 43 -37.94 -0.08 -2.62
C PHE A 43 -38.46 1.28 -2.12
N LEU A 44 -37.58 2.25 -1.88
CA LEU A 44 -37.97 3.61 -1.50
C LEU A 44 -38.56 4.42 -2.67
N THR A 45 -38.06 4.21 -3.89
CA THR A 45 -38.38 5.07 -5.04
C THR A 45 -39.24 4.39 -6.12
N GLY A 46 -39.33 3.06 -6.09
CA GLY A 46 -39.92 2.24 -7.16
C GLY A 46 -39.11 2.24 -8.46
N ASN A 47 -37.91 2.84 -8.49
CA ASN A 47 -37.13 3.04 -9.69
C ASN A 47 -35.83 2.23 -9.66
N VAL A 48 -35.67 1.34 -10.64
CA VAL A 48 -34.46 0.50 -10.80
C VAL A 48 -33.21 1.37 -10.98
N TRP A 49 -33.32 2.49 -11.71
CA TRP A 49 -32.20 3.42 -11.91
C TRP A 49 -31.73 4.08 -10.62
N ALA A 50 -32.64 4.35 -9.69
CA ALA A 50 -32.27 4.88 -8.38
C ALA A 50 -31.48 3.83 -7.56
N GLY A 51 -31.87 2.55 -7.66
CA GLY A 51 -31.12 1.46 -7.05
C GLY A 51 -29.71 1.29 -7.65
N ILE A 52 -29.59 1.33 -8.98
CA ILE A 52 -28.29 1.27 -9.67
C ILE A 52 -27.41 2.46 -9.28
N ALA A 53 -27.97 3.67 -9.26
CA ALA A 53 -27.25 4.89 -8.86
C ALA A 53 -26.76 4.81 -7.41
N ALA A 54 -27.57 4.27 -6.49
CA ALA A 54 -27.18 4.09 -5.09
C ALA A 54 -26.03 3.10 -4.94
N ALA A 55 -26.06 1.97 -5.65
CA ALA A 55 -24.95 1.01 -5.65
C ALA A 55 -23.67 1.62 -6.26
N ALA A 56 -23.81 2.38 -7.36
CA ALA A 56 -22.69 3.06 -8.01
C ALA A 56 -22.06 4.16 -7.13
N ALA A 57 -22.85 4.85 -6.31
CA ALA A 57 -22.38 5.93 -5.45
C ALA A 57 -21.25 5.51 -4.50
N TRP A 58 -21.20 4.24 -4.07
CA TRP A 58 -20.11 3.69 -3.26
C TRP A 58 -18.73 3.87 -3.90
N PHE A 59 -18.63 3.72 -5.22
CA PHE A 59 -17.38 3.90 -5.97
C PHE A 59 -16.97 5.37 -6.11
N PHE A 60 -17.89 6.29 -5.81
CA PHE A 60 -17.65 7.74 -5.83
C PHE A 60 -17.40 8.33 -4.45
N LEU A 61 -17.62 7.58 -3.35
CA LEU A 61 -17.27 8.04 -2.00
C LEU A 61 -15.82 8.54 -1.87
N PRO A 62 -14.80 7.89 -2.47
CA PRO A 62 -13.42 8.38 -2.41
C PRO A 62 -13.23 9.78 -3.01
N TRP A 63 -14.12 10.22 -3.92
CA TRP A 63 -14.02 11.57 -4.51
C TRP A 63 -14.21 12.68 -3.49
N VAL A 64 -14.95 12.43 -2.41
CA VAL A 64 -15.11 13.39 -1.31
C VAL A 64 -13.74 13.69 -0.71
N GLU A 65 -12.95 12.67 -0.34
CA GLU A 65 -11.61 12.86 0.21
C GLU A 65 -10.62 13.41 -0.83
N LEU A 66 -10.71 12.93 -2.09
CA LEU A 66 -9.84 13.37 -3.17
C LEU A 66 -9.97 14.86 -3.46
N LEU A 67 -11.20 15.39 -3.52
CA LEU A 67 -11.45 16.79 -3.87
C LEU A 67 -11.28 17.75 -2.68
N THR A 68 -11.40 17.25 -1.45
CA THR A 68 -11.31 18.08 -0.24
C THR A 68 -9.90 18.10 0.33
N ARG A 69 -9.40 16.96 0.81
CA ARG A 69 -8.12 16.82 1.52
C ARG A 69 -6.96 16.65 0.55
N ILE A 70 -7.01 15.64 -0.31
CA ILE A 70 -5.86 15.23 -1.13
C ILE A 70 -5.52 16.29 -2.18
N ARG A 71 -6.53 16.92 -2.80
CA ARG A 71 -6.32 18.03 -3.76
C ARG A 71 -5.59 19.23 -3.15
N LYS A 72 -5.75 19.46 -1.84
CA LYS A 72 -5.09 20.55 -1.11
C LYS A 72 -3.75 20.13 -0.50
N MET A 73 -3.48 18.83 -0.43
CA MET A 73 -2.23 18.28 0.10
C MET A 73 -1.05 18.75 -0.75
N ARG A 74 0.00 19.20 -0.07
CA ARG A 74 1.29 19.56 -0.65
C ARG A 74 2.34 18.65 -0.01
N MET A 75 3.16 18.02 -0.84
CA MET A 75 4.26 17.18 -0.40
C MET A 75 5.59 17.84 -0.74
N PRO A 76 6.59 17.76 0.15
CA PRO A 76 7.89 18.39 -0.09
C PRO A 76 8.59 17.72 -1.28
N LEU A 77 9.20 18.53 -2.14
CA LEU A 77 9.95 18.05 -3.31
C LEU A 77 11.31 17.44 -2.92
N GLU A 78 11.93 18.00 -1.88
CA GLU A 78 13.13 17.46 -1.25
C GLU A 78 12.73 16.86 0.09
N ASN A 79 12.98 15.57 0.26
CA ASN A 79 12.65 14.86 1.48
C ASN A 79 13.81 13.92 1.83
N ARG A 80 14.63 14.33 2.78
CA ARG A 80 15.73 13.53 3.31
C ARG A 80 15.22 12.61 4.41
N LEU A 81 15.68 11.37 4.42
CA LEU A 81 15.51 10.43 5.51
C LEU A 81 16.18 11.02 6.75
N GLN A 82 15.38 11.24 7.78
CA GLN A 82 15.89 11.69 9.06
C GLN A 82 16.25 10.47 9.88
N ASP A 83 17.41 10.50 10.52
CA ASP A 83 17.74 9.49 11.52
C ASP A 83 16.72 9.57 12.66
N ARG A 84 16.26 8.40 13.07
CA ARG A 84 15.27 8.25 14.14
C ARG A 84 15.86 7.39 15.23
N TYR A 85 15.53 7.72 16.46
CA TYR A 85 15.76 6.83 17.58
C TYR A 85 14.80 5.64 17.51
N SER A 86 15.23 4.52 18.08
CA SER A 86 14.47 3.28 18.14
C SER A 86 13.02 3.54 18.56
N THR A 87 12.09 3.10 17.71
CA THR A 87 10.65 3.27 17.93
C THR A 87 10.17 2.19 18.87
N ASN A 88 9.29 2.52 19.82
CA ASN A 88 8.66 1.51 20.65
C ASN A 88 7.79 0.58 19.78
N LEU A 89 8.19 -0.69 19.68
CA LEU A 89 7.53 -1.70 18.85
C LEU A 89 6.20 -2.19 19.44
N ASP A 90 5.95 -2.00 20.74
CA ASP A 90 4.74 -2.48 21.41
C ASP A 90 3.45 -1.87 20.83
N VAL A 91 3.56 -0.68 20.23
CA VAL A 91 2.44 0.05 19.62
C VAL A 91 2.13 -0.46 18.21
N PHE A 92 3.00 -1.30 17.65
CA PHE A 92 2.98 -1.73 16.26
C PHE A 92 2.68 -3.23 16.15
N PRO A 93 1.50 -3.61 15.65
CA PRO A 93 1.13 -5.01 15.50
C PRO A 93 2.19 -5.80 14.71
N ASN A 94 2.54 -6.99 15.19
CA ASN A 94 3.46 -7.94 14.56
C ASN A 94 4.92 -7.45 14.33
N ALA A 95 5.28 -6.23 14.75
CA ALA A 95 6.61 -5.65 14.50
C ALA A 95 7.75 -6.50 15.06
N GLU A 96 7.63 -6.88 16.34
CA GLU A 96 8.61 -7.72 17.03
C GLU A 96 8.75 -9.11 16.37
N THR A 97 7.62 -9.69 15.95
CA THR A 97 7.64 -10.98 15.24
C THR A 97 8.37 -10.88 13.90
N HIS A 98 8.16 -9.79 13.16
CA HIS A 98 8.90 -9.52 11.92
C HIS A 98 10.39 -9.37 12.17
N LEU A 99 10.78 -8.61 13.20
CA LEU A 99 12.17 -8.39 13.58
C LEU A 99 12.90 -9.70 13.89
N ILE A 100 12.36 -10.51 14.81
CA ILE A 100 12.92 -11.81 15.18
C ILE A 100 13.06 -12.74 13.96
N THR A 101 12.10 -12.66 13.03
CA THR A 101 12.13 -13.50 11.83
C THR A 101 13.21 -13.05 10.84
N LEU A 102 13.42 -11.74 10.68
CA LEU A 102 14.48 -11.18 9.85
C LEU A 102 15.86 -11.58 10.39
N GLU A 103 16.08 -11.40 11.69
CA GLU A 103 17.34 -11.77 12.35
C GLU A 103 17.64 -13.27 12.18
N LYS A 104 16.63 -14.14 12.40
CA LYS A 104 16.76 -15.59 12.18
C LYS A 104 17.02 -15.97 10.72
N ALA A 105 16.58 -15.14 9.78
CA ALA A 105 16.85 -15.31 8.36
C ALA A 105 18.19 -14.70 7.92
N GLY A 106 19.02 -14.23 8.86
CA GLY A 106 20.35 -13.69 8.58
C GLY A 106 20.35 -12.24 8.09
N TYR A 107 19.26 -11.50 8.29
CA TYR A 107 19.24 -10.06 8.01
C TYR A 107 19.88 -9.29 9.17
N GLU A 108 20.88 -8.50 8.84
CA GLU A 108 21.59 -7.64 9.77
C GLU A 108 21.00 -6.23 9.75
N HIS A 109 20.88 -5.61 10.92
CA HIS A 109 20.37 -4.24 11.05
C HIS A 109 21.40 -3.23 10.52
N ILE A 110 20.91 -2.24 9.77
CA ILE A 110 21.72 -1.15 9.21
C ILE A 110 21.49 0.14 10.02
N ARG A 111 20.24 0.64 10.00
CA ARG A 111 19.86 1.92 10.58
C ARG A 111 18.35 2.06 10.74
N ASP A 112 17.96 2.94 11.65
CA ASP A 112 16.59 3.40 11.82
C ASP A 112 16.45 4.82 11.24
N CYS A 113 15.52 5.00 10.32
CA CYS A 113 15.29 6.29 9.64
C CYS A 113 13.80 6.54 9.43
N GLY A 114 13.41 7.73 8.98
CA GLY A 114 11.99 8.00 8.78
C GLY A 114 11.66 9.28 8.03
N TRP A 115 10.42 9.34 7.57
CA TRP A 115 9.81 10.51 6.95
C TRP A 115 8.54 10.93 7.68
N LYS A 116 8.28 12.23 7.66
CA LYS A 116 6.99 12.80 8.01
C LYS A 116 6.36 13.36 6.73
N LEU A 117 5.50 12.56 6.10
CA LEU A 117 4.87 12.88 4.82
C LEU A 117 3.36 12.99 4.98
N GLY A 118 2.78 14.13 4.60
CA GLY A 118 1.32 14.28 4.53
C GLY A 118 0.56 14.07 5.85
N GLY A 119 1.23 14.29 6.99
CA GLY A 119 0.68 14.03 8.33
C GLY A 119 0.75 12.58 8.79
N MET A 120 1.43 11.71 8.04
CA MET A 120 1.77 10.35 8.43
C MET A 120 3.24 10.29 8.87
N MET A 121 3.49 9.66 10.00
CA MET A 121 4.84 9.29 10.42
C MET A 121 5.15 7.90 9.86
N GLN A 122 6.25 7.79 9.12
CA GLN A 122 6.77 6.52 8.63
C GLN A 122 8.18 6.36 9.17
N ASN A 123 8.36 5.42 10.09
CA ASN A 123 9.68 5.00 10.53
C ASN A 123 10.04 3.69 9.83
N TYR A 124 11.29 3.59 9.41
CA TYR A 124 11.86 2.45 8.72
C TYR A 124 12.98 1.91 9.58
N GLN A 125 12.95 0.60 9.82
CA GLN A 125 14.11 -0.14 10.28
C GLN A 125 14.65 -0.90 9.08
N LEU A 126 15.88 -0.58 8.67
CA LEU A 126 16.51 -1.12 7.48
C LEU A 126 17.43 -2.27 7.88
N PHE A 127 17.33 -3.36 7.12
CA PHE A 127 18.15 -4.54 7.27
C PHE A 127 18.68 -4.99 5.92
N TRP A 128 19.81 -5.66 5.90
CA TRP A 128 20.39 -6.22 4.68
C TRP A 128 20.83 -7.66 4.92
N ASN A 129 20.95 -8.41 3.83
CA ASN A 129 21.50 -9.76 3.86
C ASN A 129 22.35 -9.95 2.60
N ALA A 130 23.65 -10.17 2.80
CA ALA A 130 24.63 -10.33 1.72
C ALA A 130 24.45 -11.63 0.92
N GLU A 131 24.04 -12.71 1.58
CA GLU A 131 23.82 -14.02 0.93
C GLU A 131 22.63 -13.98 -0.03
N THR A 132 21.53 -13.33 0.38
CA THR A 132 20.32 -13.17 -0.44
C THR A 132 20.36 -11.91 -1.32
N LYS A 133 21.43 -11.11 -1.22
CA LYS A 133 21.64 -9.85 -1.97
C LYS A 133 20.42 -8.93 -1.91
N SER A 134 19.85 -8.78 -0.73
CA SER A 134 18.57 -8.08 -0.55
C SER A 134 18.55 -7.18 0.67
N VAL A 135 17.67 -6.17 0.61
CA VAL A 135 17.39 -5.22 1.69
C VAL A 135 15.95 -5.41 2.14
N ALA A 136 15.76 -5.60 3.45
CA ALA A 136 14.45 -5.61 4.08
C ALA A 136 14.19 -4.26 4.78
N SER A 137 13.01 -3.69 4.56
CA SER A 137 12.56 -2.46 5.22
C SER A 137 11.31 -2.76 6.03
N LEU A 138 11.45 -2.80 7.36
CA LEU A 138 10.32 -2.87 8.28
C LEU A 138 9.77 -1.46 8.49
N CYS A 139 8.55 -1.22 8.00
CA CYS A 139 7.92 0.08 7.99
C CYS A 139 6.88 0.16 9.11
N LEU A 140 7.07 1.09 10.03
CA LEU A 140 6.20 1.40 11.15
C LEU A 140 5.42 2.68 10.80
N CYS A 141 4.13 2.54 10.52
CA CYS A 141 3.28 3.65 10.10
C CYS A 141 2.34 4.08 11.21
N GLU A 142 2.34 5.38 11.51
CA GLU A 142 1.41 6.00 12.44
C GLU A 142 0.67 7.15 11.75
N GLN A 143 -0.65 7.07 11.75
CA GLN A 143 -1.51 8.14 11.25
C GLN A 143 -2.74 8.30 12.16
N ALA A 144 -2.86 9.49 12.77
CA ALA A 144 -3.89 9.79 13.76
C ALA A 144 -3.88 8.77 14.92
N ASN A 145 -4.88 7.89 15.01
CA ASN A 145 -5.00 6.87 16.06
C ASN A 145 -4.86 5.44 15.52
N VAL A 146 -4.31 5.28 14.31
CA VAL A 146 -4.11 3.97 13.68
C VAL A 146 -2.63 3.76 13.45
N THR A 147 -2.13 2.63 13.97
CA THR A 147 -0.80 2.11 13.68
C THR A 147 -0.92 0.82 12.88
N PHE A 148 0.00 0.64 11.95
CA PHE A 148 0.16 -0.63 11.26
C PHE A 148 1.61 -0.80 10.81
N THR A 149 1.96 -2.04 10.52
CA THR A 149 3.28 -2.41 10.03
C THR A 149 3.17 -3.06 8.67
N TYR A 150 4.25 -2.94 7.91
CA TYR A 150 4.45 -3.74 6.72
C TYR A 150 5.93 -3.92 6.46
N LEU A 151 6.27 -4.91 5.64
CA LEU A 151 7.62 -5.24 5.24
C LEU A 151 7.74 -5.10 3.72
N THR A 152 8.90 -4.61 3.29
CA THR A 152 9.27 -4.56 1.89
C THR A 152 10.65 -5.19 1.75
N LEU A 153 10.78 -6.16 0.85
CA LEU A 153 12.06 -6.70 0.40
C LEU A 153 12.40 -6.08 -0.94
N THR A 154 13.66 -5.68 -1.10
CA THR A 154 14.19 -5.06 -2.30
C THR A 154 15.48 -5.75 -2.71
N THR A 155 15.56 -6.17 -3.98
CA THR A 155 16.78 -6.65 -4.63
C THR A 155 17.05 -5.80 -5.86
N ARG A 156 18.32 -5.53 -6.14
CA ARG A 156 18.76 -4.80 -7.33
C ARG A 156 19.47 -5.74 -8.28
N ASP A 157 19.15 -5.64 -9.56
CA ASP A 157 19.89 -6.35 -10.61
C ASP A 157 21.07 -5.53 -11.15
N LEU A 158 21.98 -6.19 -11.88
CA LEU A 158 23.14 -5.57 -12.53
C LEU A 158 22.78 -4.54 -13.64
N LYS A 159 21.50 -4.38 -14.00
CA LYS A 159 20.99 -3.47 -15.05
C LYS A 159 20.23 -2.27 -14.44
N ASP A 160 20.40 -2.03 -13.15
CA ASP A 160 19.69 -1.06 -12.30
C ASP A 160 18.18 -1.30 -12.17
N GLY A 161 17.70 -2.52 -12.41
CA GLY A 161 16.34 -2.92 -12.07
C GLY A 161 16.17 -3.04 -10.57
N VAL A 162 15.05 -2.53 -10.04
CA VAL A 162 14.68 -2.60 -8.63
C VAL A 162 13.47 -3.51 -8.49
N TRP A 163 13.64 -4.63 -7.80
CA TRP A 163 12.63 -5.66 -7.66
C TRP A 163 12.14 -5.69 -6.22
N ARG A 164 10.85 -5.39 -6.03
CA ARG A 164 10.24 -5.26 -4.71
C ARG A 164 9.17 -6.29 -4.47
N THR A 165 9.17 -6.86 -3.27
CA THR A 165 8.04 -7.63 -2.76
C THR A 165 7.57 -7.04 -1.44
N THR A 166 6.28 -6.75 -1.32
CA THR A 166 5.73 -6.10 -0.11
C THR A 166 4.35 -6.59 0.25
N ASN A 167 4.06 -6.64 1.54
CA ASN A 167 2.73 -6.85 2.10
C ASN A 167 1.99 -5.54 2.44
N PHE A 168 2.49 -4.38 1.97
CA PHE A 168 1.80 -3.10 2.15
C PHE A 168 0.33 -3.21 1.70
N PRO A 169 -0.65 -2.82 2.53
CA PRO A 169 -2.05 -3.16 2.29
C PRO A 169 -2.73 -2.31 1.21
N PHE A 170 -2.15 -1.17 0.83
CA PHE A 170 -2.76 -0.21 -0.08
C PHE A 170 -2.03 -0.14 -1.43
N SER A 171 -2.74 0.29 -2.46
CA SER A 171 -2.12 0.55 -3.76
C SER A 171 -1.20 1.79 -3.70
N PRO A 172 -0.11 1.82 -4.49
CA PRO A 172 0.80 2.96 -4.51
C PRO A 172 0.10 4.28 -4.91
N THR A 173 0.45 5.36 -4.22
CA THR A 173 -0.10 6.71 -4.45
C THR A 173 0.60 7.47 -5.58
N LEU A 174 1.70 6.93 -6.08
CA LEU A 174 2.44 7.39 -7.26
C LEU A 174 2.68 6.21 -8.20
N LYS A 175 2.86 6.48 -9.50
CA LYS A 175 3.31 5.44 -10.44
C LYS A 175 4.71 4.98 -10.06
N ALA A 176 5.00 3.69 -10.22
CA ALA A 176 6.36 3.18 -10.15
C ALA A 176 7.21 3.80 -11.26
N ALA A 177 8.49 4.08 -10.97
CA ALA A 177 9.44 4.46 -12.00
C ALA A 177 9.71 3.28 -12.96
N PRO A 178 10.16 3.50 -14.21
CA PRO A 178 10.21 2.45 -15.24
C PRO A 178 11.04 1.21 -14.89
N LYS A 179 12.09 1.35 -14.08
CA LYS A 179 12.95 0.23 -13.63
C LYS A 179 12.51 -0.40 -12.30
N VAL A 180 11.41 0.07 -11.71
CA VAL A 180 10.94 -0.40 -10.40
C VAL A 180 9.75 -1.35 -10.59
N HIS A 181 9.96 -2.61 -10.22
CA HIS A 181 9.00 -3.69 -10.36
C HIS A 181 8.41 -4.05 -8.99
N TRP A 182 7.09 -4.07 -8.89
CA TRP A 182 6.38 -4.30 -7.64
C TRP A 182 5.62 -5.63 -7.67
N ASN A 183 5.93 -6.51 -6.73
CA ASN A 183 5.16 -7.67 -6.37
C ASN A 183 4.45 -7.42 -5.03
N GLN A 184 3.22 -6.93 -5.09
CA GLN A 184 2.43 -6.66 -3.88
C GLN A 184 1.63 -7.91 -3.49
N ILE A 185 1.98 -8.52 -2.37
CA ILE A 185 1.28 -9.71 -1.85
C ILE A 185 0.13 -9.34 -0.91
N SER A 186 -0.70 -10.31 -0.55
CA SER A 186 -1.84 -10.08 0.38
C SER A 186 -1.33 -9.72 1.77
N CYS A 187 -1.97 -8.77 2.46
CA CYS A 187 -1.61 -8.44 3.85
C CYS A 187 -1.89 -9.61 4.81
N SER A 188 -2.75 -10.56 4.44
CA SER A 188 -2.93 -11.83 5.18
C SER A 188 -1.68 -12.70 5.24
N ASN A 189 -0.67 -12.42 4.40
CA ASN A 189 0.67 -13.00 4.50
C ASN A 189 1.50 -12.16 5.48
N GLU A 190 1.07 -12.12 6.75
CA GLU A 190 1.73 -11.35 7.83
C GLU A 190 3.05 -11.98 8.29
N CYS A 191 3.47 -13.13 7.76
CA CYS A 191 4.71 -13.76 8.17
C CYS A 191 5.89 -13.25 7.32
N ALA A 192 6.89 -12.64 7.96
CA ALA A 192 8.12 -12.17 7.29
C ALA A 192 8.82 -13.31 6.52
N LEU A 193 8.88 -14.53 7.08
CA LEU A 193 9.47 -15.69 6.40
C LEU A 193 8.76 -16.02 5.09
N LYS A 194 7.43 -15.92 5.08
CA LYS A 194 6.66 -16.13 3.85
C LYS A 194 6.94 -15.04 2.83
N LEU A 195 7.06 -13.78 3.25
CA LEU A 195 7.41 -12.67 2.36
C LEU A 195 8.81 -12.87 1.74
N ILE A 196 9.78 -13.36 2.52
CA ILE A 196 11.13 -13.70 2.03
C ILE A 196 11.06 -14.80 0.96
N ASN A 197 10.29 -15.86 1.21
CA ASN A 197 10.11 -16.95 0.23
C ASN A 197 9.38 -16.48 -1.03
N ASP A 198 8.29 -15.70 -0.87
CA ASP A 198 7.52 -15.12 -1.96
C ASP A 198 8.40 -14.17 -2.81
N HIS A 199 9.35 -13.47 -2.19
CA HIS A 199 10.31 -12.62 -2.89
C HIS A 199 11.28 -13.42 -3.75
N HIS A 200 11.90 -14.47 -3.20
CA HIS A 200 12.77 -15.37 -3.96
C HIS A 200 12.01 -16.04 -5.11
N GLU A 201 10.81 -16.57 -4.86
CA GLU A 201 9.99 -17.18 -5.90
C GLU A 201 9.63 -16.17 -7.00
N TYR A 202 9.34 -14.92 -6.63
CA TYR A 202 9.09 -13.85 -7.58
C TYR A 202 10.30 -13.59 -8.48
N LEU A 203 11.50 -13.46 -7.91
CA LEU A 203 12.75 -13.27 -8.65
C LEU A 203 13.05 -14.44 -9.59
N THR A 204 12.94 -15.68 -9.10
CA THR A 204 13.11 -16.89 -9.93
C THR A 204 12.12 -16.94 -11.08
N LYS A 205 10.87 -16.54 -10.88
CA LYS A 205 9.86 -16.46 -11.96
C LYS A 205 10.19 -15.40 -13.02
N GLN A 206 10.96 -14.37 -12.69
CA GLN A 206 11.48 -13.41 -13.67
C GLN A 206 12.70 -13.95 -14.44
N GLY A 207 13.22 -15.12 -14.05
CA GLY A 207 14.34 -15.79 -14.72
C GLY A 207 15.72 -15.38 -14.19
N PHE A 208 15.79 -14.73 -13.04
CA PHE A 208 17.07 -14.36 -12.42
C PHE A 208 17.77 -15.56 -11.78
N ILE A 209 19.09 -15.54 -11.86
CA ILE A 209 20.00 -16.37 -11.08
C ILE A 209 20.80 -15.50 -10.12
N ASP A 210 21.47 -16.11 -9.14
CA ASP A 210 22.13 -15.37 -8.05
C ASP A 210 23.17 -14.35 -8.53
N ASP A 211 23.90 -14.66 -9.60
CA ASP A 211 24.93 -13.77 -10.19
C ASP A 211 24.35 -12.52 -10.86
N ASP A 212 23.03 -12.42 -11.05
CA ASP A 212 22.38 -11.26 -11.67
C ASP A 212 22.15 -10.10 -10.69
N PHE A 213 22.42 -10.30 -9.39
CA PHE A 213 22.10 -9.33 -8.34
C PHE A 213 23.33 -8.61 -7.80
N LEU A 214 23.12 -7.33 -7.48
CA LEU A 214 24.09 -6.52 -6.75
C LEU A 214 24.03 -6.84 -5.27
N ILE A 215 25.17 -7.05 -4.65
CA ILE A 215 25.28 -7.09 -3.18
C ILE A 215 24.99 -5.67 -2.68
N PRO A 216 23.98 -5.47 -1.80
CA PRO A 216 23.69 -4.15 -1.24
C PRO A 216 24.87 -3.64 -0.42
N ASP A 217 25.18 -2.35 -0.56
CA ASP A 217 26.12 -1.67 0.33
C ASP A 217 25.34 -1.05 1.50
N PRO A 218 25.47 -1.56 2.74
CA PRO A 218 24.69 -1.11 3.88
C PRO A 218 24.86 0.39 4.17
N ASP A 219 26.04 0.96 3.90
CA ASP A 219 26.32 2.37 4.18
C ASP A 219 25.53 3.31 3.23
N HIS A 220 25.18 2.84 2.04
CA HIS A 220 24.52 3.64 1.00
C HIS A 220 23.02 3.37 0.83
N VAL A 221 22.45 2.35 1.50
CA VAL A 221 21.01 2.00 1.37
C VAL A 221 20.08 3.19 1.61
N GLY A 222 20.39 4.04 2.58
CA GLY A 222 19.57 5.23 2.85
C GLY A 222 19.55 6.22 1.68
N GLU A 223 20.71 6.53 1.12
CA GLU A 223 20.85 7.45 -0.02
C GLU A 223 20.17 6.89 -1.27
N GLU A 224 20.29 5.58 -1.48
CA GLU A 224 19.61 4.87 -2.55
C GLU A 224 18.08 4.98 -2.47
N ILE A 225 17.50 4.86 -1.27
CA ILE A 225 16.05 5.01 -1.05
C ILE A 225 15.61 6.44 -1.38
N GLU A 226 16.38 7.45 -0.96
CA GLU A 226 16.10 8.85 -1.27
C GLU A 226 16.19 9.13 -2.78
N HIS A 227 17.23 8.63 -3.43
CA HIS A 227 17.45 8.77 -4.87
C HIS A 227 16.32 8.12 -5.67
N GLU A 228 15.85 6.95 -5.22
CA GLU A 228 14.72 6.30 -5.86
C GLU A 228 13.40 7.06 -5.68
N LEU A 229 13.12 7.56 -4.47
CA LEU A 229 11.96 8.42 -4.23
C LEU A 229 12.01 9.64 -5.15
N ARG A 230 13.20 10.24 -5.32
CA ARG A 230 13.37 11.37 -6.22
C ARG A 230 13.06 11.01 -7.66
N HIS A 231 13.61 9.91 -8.17
CA HIS A 231 13.28 9.41 -9.51
C HIS A 231 11.79 9.11 -9.69
N GLN A 232 11.13 8.58 -8.66
CA GLN A 232 9.70 8.35 -8.69
C GLN A 232 8.91 9.66 -8.81
N ILE A 233 9.31 10.70 -8.06
CA ILE A 233 8.72 12.04 -8.16
C ILE A 233 8.91 12.60 -9.57
N ASP A 234 10.13 12.58 -10.10
CA ASP A 234 10.46 13.11 -11.43
C ASP A 234 9.69 12.37 -12.55
N HIS A 235 9.54 11.05 -12.43
CA HIS A 235 8.71 10.25 -13.33
C HIS A 235 7.23 10.64 -13.28
N ASN A 236 6.68 10.92 -12.09
CA ASN A 236 5.28 11.30 -11.93
C ASN A 236 5.03 12.76 -12.34
N LEU A 237 6.03 13.64 -12.24
CA LEU A 237 6.00 14.99 -12.81
C LEU A 237 5.94 14.92 -14.34
N SER A 238 6.83 14.16 -14.99
CA SER A 238 6.84 14.03 -16.46
C SER A 238 5.57 13.37 -17.01
N ASN A 239 4.97 12.45 -16.25
CA ASN A 239 3.67 11.85 -16.58
C ASN A 239 2.46 12.75 -16.30
N GLY A 240 2.65 13.90 -15.65
CA GLY A 240 1.59 14.82 -15.26
C GLY A 240 0.63 14.28 -14.18
N ILE A 241 1.06 13.30 -13.38
CA ILE A 241 0.30 12.81 -12.22
C ILE A 241 0.36 13.84 -11.09
N ILE A 242 1.53 14.43 -10.89
CA ILE A 242 1.77 15.52 -9.95
C ILE A 242 2.30 16.75 -10.69
N ARG A 243 2.26 17.90 -10.02
CA ARG A 243 2.84 19.16 -10.51
C ARG A 243 3.48 19.93 -9.35
N LEU A 244 4.51 20.70 -9.67
CA LEU A 244 5.12 21.63 -8.73
C LEU A 244 4.15 22.76 -8.34
N THR A 245 4.29 23.25 -7.11
CA THR A 245 3.52 24.40 -6.59
C THR A 245 4.32 25.70 -6.57
N GLY A 246 5.62 25.66 -6.87
CA GLY A 246 6.51 26.83 -6.94
C GLY A 246 7.18 27.21 -5.61
N ASP A 247 6.78 26.57 -4.51
CA ASP A 247 7.24 26.78 -3.13
C ASP A 247 8.00 25.56 -2.57
N GLY A 248 8.74 24.84 -3.43
CA GLY A 248 9.46 23.63 -3.04
C GLY A 248 8.57 22.41 -2.74
N HIS A 249 7.29 22.46 -3.11
CA HIS A 249 6.36 21.35 -2.95
C HIS A 249 5.78 20.89 -4.30
N PHE A 250 5.12 19.72 -4.27
CA PHE A 250 4.28 19.22 -5.34
C PHE A 250 2.90 18.82 -4.84
N ARG A 251 1.94 18.74 -5.77
CA ARG A 251 0.57 18.29 -5.51
C ARG A 251 0.03 17.48 -6.68
N TYR A 252 -1.03 16.72 -6.43
CA TYR A 252 -1.74 16.00 -7.49
C TYR A 252 -2.39 16.94 -8.52
N THR A 253 -2.32 16.56 -9.78
CA THR A 253 -3.13 17.15 -10.86
C THR A 253 -4.51 16.50 -10.89
N ILE A 254 -5.44 17.00 -11.72
CA ILE A 254 -6.73 16.33 -11.94
C ILE A 254 -6.52 14.90 -12.48
N LYS A 255 -5.55 14.72 -13.40
CA LYS A 255 -5.13 13.41 -13.89
C LYS A 255 -4.63 12.51 -12.75
N GLY A 256 -3.87 13.09 -11.82
CA GLY A 256 -3.42 12.41 -10.60
C GLY A 256 -4.57 12.00 -9.68
N LEU A 257 -5.60 12.83 -9.51
CA LEU A 257 -6.79 12.48 -8.73
C LEU A 257 -7.56 11.31 -9.36
N PHE A 258 -7.71 11.28 -10.69
CA PHE A 258 -8.28 10.13 -11.39
C PHE A 258 -7.41 8.87 -11.23
N PHE A 259 -6.08 9.01 -11.26
CA PHE A 259 -5.17 7.90 -10.99
C PHE A 259 -5.39 7.34 -9.57
N LEU A 260 -5.41 8.20 -8.55
CA LEU A 260 -5.67 7.78 -7.17
C LEU A 260 -7.05 7.16 -7.00
N TRP A 261 -8.10 7.72 -7.61
CA TRP A 261 -9.44 7.14 -7.58
C TRP A 261 -9.44 5.69 -8.08
N ARG A 262 -8.73 5.40 -9.18
CA ARG A 262 -8.59 4.02 -9.67
C ARG A 262 -7.87 3.11 -8.68
N GLN A 263 -6.88 3.61 -7.95
CA GLN A 263 -6.19 2.86 -6.89
C GLN A 263 -7.13 2.57 -5.71
N PHE A 264 -7.90 3.57 -5.25
CA PHE A 264 -8.91 3.37 -4.21
C PHE A 264 -9.97 2.33 -4.62
N VAL A 265 -10.47 2.39 -5.85
CA VAL A 265 -11.41 1.39 -6.36
C VAL A 265 -10.77 0.01 -6.42
N ARG A 266 -9.50 -0.09 -6.86
CA ARG A 266 -8.74 -1.35 -6.86
C ARG A 266 -8.62 -1.92 -5.44
N ASP A 267 -8.29 -1.10 -4.46
CA ASP A 267 -8.16 -1.52 -3.06
C ASP A 267 -9.51 -1.97 -2.48
N MET A 268 -10.59 -1.26 -2.81
CA MET A 268 -11.95 -1.62 -2.44
C MET A 268 -12.41 -2.95 -3.05
N ILE A 269 -11.84 -3.36 -4.19
CA ILE A 269 -12.10 -4.68 -4.82
C ILE A 269 -11.17 -5.75 -4.25
N ARG A 270 -9.91 -5.40 -3.96
CA ARG A 270 -8.90 -6.33 -3.46
C ARG A 270 -9.33 -6.92 -2.13
N LEU A 271 -9.91 -6.10 -1.23
CA LEU A 271 -10.45 -6.50 0.08
C LEU A 271 -9.55 -7.51 0.78
N CYS A 272 -8.29 -7.14 1.01
CA CYS A 272 -7.33 -7.96 1.74
C CYS A 272 -7.92 -8.47 3.05
#